data_AF-A0A316DSU1-F1
#
_entry.id   AF-A0A316DSU1-F1
#
_cell.length_a   1.000
_cell.length_b   1.000
_cell.length_c   1.000
_cell.angle_alpha   90.00
_cell.angle_beta   90.00
_cell.angle_gamma   90.00
#
_symmetry.space_group_name_H-M   'P 1'
#
loop_
_entity.id
_entity.type
_entity.pdbx_description
1 polymer ?
#
loop_
_entity_poly.entity_id
_entity_poly.type
_entity_poly.pdbx_seq_one_letter_code
_entity_poly.pdbx_strand_id
1 'polypeptide(L)' 'MKNHTENHKKEDKIYLSIDHLKEGQYQLNILLKDKVVKSIKINK' A
#
# COMPACT_ATOMS: atom_id res chain seq x y z
N MET A 1 32.88 -20.30 -8.53
CA MET A 1 33.05 -19.07 -7.72
C MET A 1 31.69 -18.37 -7.65
N LYS A 2 31.43 -17.70 -6.53
CA LYS A 2 30.11 -17.42 -5.91
C LYS A 2 29.03 -16.85 -6.87
N ASN A 3 27.84 -17.47 -6.87
CA ASN A 3 26.62 -16.95 -7.50
C ASN A 3 26.11 -15.76 -6.67
N HIS A 4 26.15 -14.55 -7.23
CA HIS A 4 25.53 -13.38 -6.63
C HIS A 4 24.03 -13.41 -6.95
N THR A 5 23.25 -14.14 -6.16
CA THR A 5 21.79 -13.95 -6.15
C THR A 5 21.50 -12.65 -5.42
N GLU A 6 21.54 -11.54 -6.16
CA GLU A 6 20.98 -10.28 -5.67
C GLU A 6 19.49 -10.50 -5.48
N ASN A 7 19.11 -10.81 -4.24
CA ASN A 7 17.74 -10.92 -3.81
C ASN A 7 17.16 -9.51 -3.70
N HIS A 8 17.00 -8.84 -4.85
CA HIS A 8 16.26 -7.59 -4.97
C HIS A 8 14.80 -7.92 -4.68
N LYS A 9 14.44 -7.90 -3.40
CA LYS A 9 13.04 -7.82 -2.98
C LYS A 9 12.48 -6.57 -3.65
N LYS A 10 11.76 -6.74 -4.77
CA LYS A 10 11.01 -5.66 -5.39
C LYS A 10 10.10 -5.10 -4.32
N GLU A 11 10.37 -3.87 -3.90
CA GLU A 11 9.46 -3.14 -3.05
C GLU A 11 8.26 -2.78 -3.92
N ASP A 12 7.28 -3.69 -3.98
CA ASP A 12 6.03 -3.49 -4.70
C ASP A 12 5.22 -2.39 -4.00
N LYS A 13 5.53 -1.15 -4.34
CA LYS A 13 4.91 0.06 -3.79
C LYS A 13 3.60 0.33 -4.53
N ILE A 14 2.57 0.67 -3.76
CA ILE A 14 1.28 1.14 -4.27
C ILE A 14 1.21 2.65 -4.04
N TYR A 15 0.95 3.41 -5.11
CA TYR A 15 0.75 4.85 -5.05
C TYR A 15 -0.71 5.17 -5.40
N LEU A 16 -1.32 6.06 -4.61
CA LEU A 16 -2.71 6.49 -4.80
C LEU A 16 -2.80 8.00 -4.57
N SER A 17 -3.18 8.74 -5.61
CA SER A 17 -3.45 10.18 -5.50
C SER A 17 -4.82 10.44 -4.88
N ILE A 18 -4.85 11.30 -3.86
CA ILE A 18 -6.08 11.67 -3.13
C ILE A 18 -6.44 13.15 -3.29
N ASP A 19 -5.88 13.82 -4.28
CA ASP A 19 -5.91 15.30 -4.39
C ASP A 19 -7.31 15.85 -4.62
N HIS A 20 -8.19 15.08 -5.24
CA HIS A 20 -9.57 15.46 -5.54
C HIS A 20 -10.58 15.03 -4.47
N LEU A 21 -10.14 14.38 -3.40
CA LEU A 21 -11.02 14.12 -2.26
C LEU A 21 -11.31 15.44 -1.54
N LYS A 22 -12.55 15.64 -1.13
CA LYS A 22 -12.93 16.77 -0.26
C LYS A 22 -12.24 16.61 1.09
N GLU A 23 -12.22 17.68 1.87
CA GLU A 23 -11.76 17.60 3.27
C GLU A 23 -12.66 16.64 4.05
N GLY A 24 -12.04 15.79 4.87
CA GLY A 24 -12.73 14.76 5.62
C GLY A 24 -11.86 13.61 6.09
N GLN A 25 -12.51 12.68 6.78
CA GLN A 25 -11.89 11.47 7.28
C GLN A 25 -12.19 10.30 6.35
N TYR A 26 -11.13 9.65 5.87
CA TYR A 26 -11.20 8.53 4.95
C TYR A 26 -10.55 7.29 5.57
N GLN A 27 -11.05 6.12 5.17
CA GLN A 27 -10.48 4.84 5.56
C GLN A 27 -10.18 4.00 4.32
N LEU A 28 -8.90 3.72 4.09
CA LEU A 28 -8.44 2.78 3.08
C LEU A 28 -8.27 1.41 3.72
N ASN A 29 -9.04 0.42 3.27
CA ASN A 29 -8.92 -0.97 3.68
C ASN A 29 -8.21 -1.77 2.59
N ILE A 30 -7.13 -2.45 2.96
CA ILE A 30 -6.42 -3.40 2.10
C ILE A 30 -6.94 -4.78 2.46
N LEU A 31 -7.51 -5.47 1.46
CA LEU A 31 -8.10 -6.79 1.61
C LEU A 31 -7.23 -7.84 0.90
N LEU A 32 -7.12 -9.03 1.49
CA LEU A 32 -6.57 -10.22 0.85
C LEU A 32 -7.57 -11.35 1.06
N LYS A 33 -8.06 -11.95 -0.03
CA LYS A 33 -9.09 -13.00 0.00
C LYS A 33 -10.30 -12.57 0.85
N ASP A 34 -10.84 -11.39 0.53
CA ASP A 34 -12.00 -10.78 1.19
C ASP A 34 -11.86 -10.48 2.69
N LYS A 35 -10.65 -10.65 3.24
CA LYS A 35 -10.33 -10.33 4.62
C LYS A 35 -9.51 -9.05 4.70
N VAL A 36 -9.91 -8.12 5.56
CA VAL A 36 -9.13 -6.90 5.84
C VAL A 36 -7.81 -7.30 6.51
N VAL A 37 -6.69 -7.00 5.85
CA VAL A 37 -5.33 -7.24 6.36
C VAL A 37 -4.64 -5.98 6.85
N LYS A 38 -5.06 -4.81 6.36
CA LYS A 38 -4.58 -3.51 6.83
C LYS A 38 -5.67 -2.46 6.65
N SER A 39 -5.76 -1.53 7.58
CA SER A 39 -6.57 -0.32 7.46
C SER A 39 -5.69 0.89 7.70
N ILE A 40 -5.88 1.93 6.90
CA ILE A 40 -5.18 3.21 6.97
C ILE A 40 -6.24 4.30 7.08
N LYS A 41 -6.13 5.15 8.11
CA LYS A 41 -6.96 6.34 8.25
C LYS A 41 -6.23 7.51 7.61
N ILE A 42 -6.93 8.25 6.77
CA ILE A 42 -6.43 9.43 6.08
C ILE A 42 -7.30 10.61 6.52
N ASN A 43 -6.69 11.58 7.16
CA ASN A 43 -7.33 12.87 7.43
C ASN A 43 -6.82 13.83 6.36
N LYS A 44 -7.72 14.31 5.51
CA LYS A 44 -7.42 15.27 4.45
C LYS A 44 -8.14 16.58 4.73
#